data_AF-A0A660Q6W8-F1
#
_entry.id   AF-A0A660Q6W8-F1
#
_cell.length_a   1.000
_cell.length_b   1.000
_cell.length_c   1.000
_cell.angle_alpha   90.00
_cell.angle_beta   90.00
_cell.angle_gamma   90.00
#
_symmetry.space_group_name_H-M   'P 1'
#
loop_
_entity.id
_entity.type
_entity.pdbx_description
1 polymer ?
#
loop_
_entity_poly.entity_id
_entity_poly.type
_entity_poly.pdbx_seq_one_letter_code
_entity_poly.pdbx_strand_id
1 'polypeptide(L)'
;MKGILRLAVYLVLAMIILGGIAQAQAIPKVSVEVEESSDPGDLSATLQIVLLLTVLTLAPSIILMMTSFVRIVVVLGFLRQAIGTQQLPPNQLLIALALILTFFIISPMANQAYENGL
;
A
#
# COMPACT_ATOMS: atom_id res chain seq x y z
N MET A 1 4.89 -32.16 24.83
CA MET A 1 4.34 -32.10 23.45
C MET A 1 2.89 -31.60 23.37
N LYS A 2 1.99 -31.98 24.30
CA LYS A 2 0.56 -31.58 24.27
C LYS A 2 0.29 -30.06 24.44
N GLY A 3 1.18 -29.32 25.12
CA GLY A 3 1.04 -27.87 25.34
C GLY A 3 1.28 -27.02 24.09
N ILE A 4 2.29 -27.37 23.28
CA ILE A 4 2.57 -26.71 21.98
C ILE A 4 1.41 -26.91 21.01
N LEU A 5 0.79 -28.10 21.02
CA LEU A 5 -0.35 -28.39 20.17
C LEU A 5 -1.57 -27.53 20.54
N ARG A 6 -1.84 -27.31 21.83
CA ARG A 6 -2.91 -26.41 22.28
C ARG A 6 -2.62 -24.97 21.91
N LEU A 7 -1.37 -24.52 22.03
CA LEU A 7 -0.97 -23.16 21.71
C LEU A 7 -1.06 -22.86 20.20
N ALA A 8 -0.67 -23.82 19.36
CA ALA A 8 -0.86 -23.73 17.90
C ALA A 8 -2.34 -23.67 17.51
N VAL A 9 -3.20 -24.47 18.17
CA VAL A 9 -4.65 -24.42 17.96
C VAL A 9 -5.23 -23.07 18.36
N TYR A 10 -4.81 -22.49 19.49
CA TYR A 10 -5.24 -21.14 19.88
C TYR A 10 -4.74 -20.05 18.91
N LEU A 11 -3.55 -20.20 18.33
CA LEU A 11 -2.99 -19.25 17.35
C LEU A 11 -3.75 -19.30 16.01
N VAL A 12 -4.12 -20.50 15.57
CA VAL A 12 -4.98 -20.71 14.39
C VAL A 12 -6.40 -20.19 14.65
N LEU A 13 -6.95 -20.44 15.84
CA LEU A 13 -8.26 -19.89 16.23
C LEU A 13 -8.24 -18.36 16.27
N ALA A 14 -7.14 -17.77 16.77
CA ALA A 14 -6.95 -16.32 16.80
C ALA A 14 -6.84 -15.73 15.39
N MET A 15 -6.15 -16.40 14.45
CA MET A 15 -6.10 -15.98 13.04
C MET A 15 -7.47 -16.05 12.35
N ILE A 16 -8.29 -17.05 12.67
CA ILE A 16 -9.66 -17.19 12.12
C ILE A 16 -10.57 -16.08 12.66
N ILE A 17 -10.45 -15.73 13.95
CA ILE A 17 -11.25 -14.65 14.56
C ILE A 17 -10.79 -13.27 14.06
N LEU A 18 -9.49 -13.07 13.81
CA LEU A 18 -8.98 -11.85 13.17
C LEU A 18 -9.41 -11.73 11.70
N GLY A 19 -9.56 -12.85 10.98
CA GLY A 19 -10.14 -12.88 9.64
C GLY A 19 -11.61 -12.44 9.60
N GLY A 20 -12.34 -12.59 10.71
CA GLY A 20 -13.74 -12.17 10.83
C GLY A 20 -13.96 -10.66 10.98
N ILE A 21 -12.93 -9.91 11.40
CA ILE A 21 -12.96 -8.42 11.44
C ILE A 21 -12.34 -7.78 10.19
N ALA A 22 -11.88 -8.59 9.24
CA ALA A 22 -11.67 -8.10 7.88
C ALA A 22 -13.05 -7.85 7.26
N GLN A 23 -13.58 -6.64 7.50
CA GLN A 23 -14.55 -6.03 6.62
C GLN A 23 -13.98 -6.16 5.21
N ALA A 24 -14.48 -7.13 4.44
CA ALA A 24 -14.32 -7.11 3.00
C ALA A 24 -14.88 -5.75 2.59
N GLN A 25 -13.99 -4.79 2.28
CA GLN A 25 -14.42 -3.60 1.56
C GLN A 25 -15.20 -4.14 0.37
N ALA A 26 -16.50 -3.87 0.36
CA ALA A 26 -17.35 -4.14 -0.78
C ALA A 26 -16.71 -3.36 -1.92
N ILE A 27 -15.85 -4.02 -2.70
CA ILE A 27 -15.43 -3.52 -3.99
C ILE A 27 -16.74 -3.49 -4.77
N PRO A 28 -17.22 -2.29 -5.17
CA PRO A 28 -18.44 -2.20 -5.95
C PRO A 28 -18.30 -3.17 -7.12
N LYS A 29 -19.28 -4.06 -7.28
CA LYS A 29 -19.31 -5.04 -8.37
C LYS A 29 -19.65 -4.26 -9.65
N VAL A 30 -18.69 -3.51 -10.16
CA VAL A 30 -18.82 -2.76 -11.42
C VAL A 30 -18.64 -3.79 -12.54
N SER A 31 -19.73 -4.44 -12.93
CA SER A 31 -19.80 -5.12 -14.22
C SER A 31 -19.85 -4.04 -15.28
N VAL A 32 -18.74 -3.87 -16.02
CA VAL A 32 -18.73 -3.08 -17.25
C VAL A 32 -19.43 -3.93 -18.32
N GLU A 33 -20.76 -4.03 -18.23
CA GLU A 33 -21.61 -4.51 -19.30
C GLU A 33 -21.85 -3.33 -20.23
N VAL A 34 -21.17 -3.32 -21.38
CA VAL A 34 -21.47 -2.40 -22.48
C VAL A 34 -22.70 -2.95 -23.20
N GLU A 35 -23.85 -2.89 -22.56
CA GLU A 35 -25.13 -2.89 -23.27
C GLU A 35 -25.47 -1.44 -23.64
N GLU A 36 -26.16 -1.23 -24.76
CA GLU A 36 -26.61 0.08 -25.23
C GLU A 36 -27.53 0.73 -24.18
N SER A 37 -26.96 1.43 -23.20
CA SER A 37 -27.73 2.17 -22.21
C SER A 37 -28.32 3.42 -22.84
N SER A 38 -29.65 3.42 -22.95
CA SER A 38 -30.47 4.48 -23.55
C SER A 38 -30.60 5.75 -22.69
N ASP A 39 -29.83 5.89 -21.60
CA ASP A 39 -29.89 7.03 -20.68
C ASP A 39 -28.48 7.64 -20.44
N PRO A 40 -28.21 8.89 -20.86
CA PRO A 40 -26.91 9.54 -20.73
C PRO A 40 -26.38 9.67 -19.28
N GLY A 41 -27.24 9.51 -18.27
CA GLY A 41 -26.88 9.63 -16.85
C GLY A 41 -25.99 8.50 -16.31
N ASP A 42 -26.22 7.25 -16.74
CA ASP A 42 -25.52 6.08 -16.20
C ASP A 42 -24.07 5.96 -16.72
N LEU A 43 -23.85 6.41 -17.96
CA LEU A 43 -22.52 6.54 -18.54
C LEU A 43 -21.67 7.57 -17.77
N SER A 44 -22.26 8.67 -17.31
CA SER A 44 -21.58 9.70 -16.51
C SER A 44 -21.15 9.18 -15.13
N ALA A 45 -22.04 8.45 -14.44
CA ALA A 45 -21.72 7.88 -13.13
C ALA A 45 -20.59 6.84 -13.23
N THR A 46 -20.63 5.99 -14.26
CA THR A 46 -19.60 4.98 -14.51
C THR A 46 -18.24 5.62 -14.81
N LEU A 47 -18.19 6.63 -15.68
CA LEU A 47 -16.98 7.39 -15.98
C LEU A 47 -16.39 8.10 -14.74
N GLN A 48 -17.24 8.67 -13.89
CA GLN A 48 -16.81 9.32 -12.66
C GLN A 48 -16.14 8.34 -11.69
N ILE A 49 -16.71 7.14 -11.52
CA ILE A 49 -16.13 6.09 -10.67
C ILE A 49 -14.77 5.63 -11.22
N VAL A 50 -14.67 5.42 -12.54
CA VAL A 50 -13.40 5.04 -13.19
C VAL A 50 -12.32 6.11 -12.97
N LEU A 51 -12.68 7.39 -13.10
CA LEU A 51 -11.74 8.50 -12.90
C LEU A 51 -11.30 8.59 -11.42
N LEU A 52 -12.21 8.43 -10.47
CA LEU A 52 -11.89 8.41 -9.04
C LEU A 52 -10.94 7.26 -8.69
N LEU A 53 -11.22 6.04 -9.16
CA LEU A 53 -10.36 4.88 -8.93
C LEU A 53 -8.96 5.09 -9.51
N THR A 54 -8.88 5.71 -10.69
CA THR A 54 -7.60 6.04 -11.34
C THR A 54 -6.77 7.01 -10.49
N VAL A 55 -7.38 8.08 -10.00
CA VAL A 55 -6.69 9.04 -9.11
C VAL A 55 -6.25 8.37 -7.80
N LEU A 56 -7.13 7.55 -7.21
CA LEU A 56 -6.84 6.88 -5.94
C LEU A 56 -5.69 5.87 -6.05
N THR A 57 -5.57 5.16 -7.18
CA THR A 57 -4.45 4.23 -7.43
C THR A 57 -3.13 4.94 -7.69
N LEU A 58 -3.16 6.11 -8.34
CA LEU A 58 -1.94 6.89 -8.59
C LEU A 58 -1.45 7.66 -7.36
N ALA A 59 -2.37 8.16 -6.53
CA ALA A 59 -2.07 8.94 -5.32
C ALA A 59 -0.92 8.39 -4.45
N PRO A 60 -0.89 7.12 -4.03
CA PRO A 60 0.18 6.60 -3.19
C PRO A 60 1.56 6.63 -3.87
N SER A 61 1.62 6.37 -5.18
CA SER A 61 2.89 6.37 -5.92
C SER A 61 3.46 7.78 -6.10
N ILE A 62 2.59 8.78 -6.33
CA ILE A 62 2.97 10.18 -6.45
C ILE A 62 3.54 10.69 -5.12
N ILE A 63 2.88 10.37 -4.00
CA ILE A 63 3.38 10.75 -2.66
C ILE A 63 4.78 10.18 -2.43
N LEU A 64 5.04 8.91 -2.77
CA LEU A 64 6.37 8.34 -2.64
C LEU A 64 7.41 9.07 -3.53
N MET A 65 7.04 9.48 -4.74
CA MET A 65 7.92 10.25 -5.64
C MET A 65 8.18 11.68 -5.17
N MET A 66 7.25 12.31 -4.46
CA MET A 66 7.43 13.65 -3.90
C MET A 66 8.31 13.67 -2.65
N THR A 67 8.65 12.52 -2.09
CA THR A 67 9.42 12.39 -0.85
C THR A 67 10.87 11.95 -1.06
N SER A 68 11.62 11.81 0.03
CA SER A 68 12.99 11.28 0.02
C SER A 68 13.10 9.80 -0.35
N PHE A 69 11.98 9.07 -0.46
CA PHE A 69 11.95 7.63 -0.74
C PHE A 69 12.77 7.23 -1.97
N VAL A 70 12.56 7.90 -3.12
CA VAL A 70 13.25 7.56 -4.38
C VAL A 70 14.77 7.73 -4.24
N ARG A 71 15.23 8.80 -3.59
CA ARG A 71 16.67 9.04 -3.40
C ARG A 71 17.30 7.96 -2.52
N ILE A 72 16.63 7.59 -1.43
CA ILE A 72 17.14 6.57 -0.49
C ILE A 72 17.20 5.20 -1.17
N VAL A 73 16.13 4.78 -1.87
CA VAL A 73 16.09 3.47 -2.52
C VAL A 73 17.14 3.34 -3.62
N VAL A 74 17.41 4.41 -4.38
CA VAL A 74 18.43 4.43 -5.43
C VAL A 74 19.83 4.32 -4.84
N VAL A 75 20.14 5.08 -3.77
CA VAL A 75 21.44 5.01 -3.10
C VAL A 75 21.67 3.62 -2.49
N LEU A 76 20.67 3.05 -1.82
CA LEU A 76 20.74 1.69 -1.29
C LEU A 76 20.85 0.64 -2.41
N GLY A 77 20.21 0.88 -3.56
CA GLY A 77 20.34 0.03 -4.75
C GLY A 77 21.75 0.06 -5.35
N PHE A 78 22.37 1.23 -5.43
CA PHE A 78 23.78 1.35 -5.84
C PHE A 78 24.71 0.70 -4.83
N LEU A 79 24.43 0.85 -3.53
CA LEU A 79 25.20 0.19 -2.49
C LEU A 79 25.13 -1.34 -2.62
N ARG A 80 23.96 -1.90 -2.93
CA ARG A 80 23.78 -3.33 -3.23
C ARG A 80 24.63 -3.78 -4.41
N GLN A 81 24.67 -2.99 -5.49
CA GLN A 81 25.49 -3.34 -6.66
C GLN A 81 26.99 -3.30 -6.32
N ALA A 82 27.41 -2.36 -5.47
CA ALA A 82 28.80 -2.16 -5.10
C ALA A 82 29.37 -3.29 -4.23
N ILE A 83 28.56 -3.96 -3.41
CA ILE A 83 28.99 -5.09 -2.56
C ILE A 83 29.15 -6.42 -3.32
N GLY A 84 28.86 -6.47 -4.62
CA GLY A 84 29.22 -7.60 -5.50
C GLY A 84 28.46 -8.91 -5.24
N THR A 85 27.51 -8.93 -4.32
CA THR A 85 26.70 -10.10 -3.98
C THR A 85 25.40 -10.13 -4.80
N GLN A 86 25.11 -11.25 -5.47
CA GLN A 86 24.05 -11.29 -6.49
C GLN A 86 22.61 -11.21 -5.94
N GLN A 87 22.36 -11.62 -4.70
CA GLN A 87 20.98 -11.71 -4.17
C GLN A 87 20.79 -11.19 -2.74
N LEU A 88 21.89 -10.91 -2.05
CA LEU A 88 21.87 -10.30 -0.73
C LEU A 88 22.26 -8.83 -0.91
N PRO A 89 21.50 -7.85 -0.36
CA PRO A 89 20.17 -7.94 0.25
C PRO A 89 19.03 -7.99 -0.79
N PRO A 90 17.90 -8.68 -0.51
CA PRO A 90 16.74 -8.72 -1.40
C PRO A 90 16.08 -7.35 -1.56
N ASN A 91 15.51 -7.07 -2.75
CA ASN A 91 14.88 -5.78 -3.07
C ASN A 91 13.77 -5.39 -2.08
N GLN A 92 13.03 -6.36 -1.56
CA GLN A 92 11.97 -6.10 -0.59
C GLN A 92 12.50 -5.54 0.74
N LEU A 93 13.69 -5.98 1.17
CA LEU A 93 14.35 -5.39 2.35
C LEU A 93 14.84 -3.98 2.08
N LEU A 94 15.41 -3.70 0.90
CA LEU A 94 15.82 -2.34 0.53
C LEU A 94 14.65 -1.36 0.52
N ILE A 95 13.51 -1.78 -0.02
CA ILE A 95 12.28 -0.97 -0.04
C ILE A 95 11.76 -0.74 1.39
N ALA A 96 11.73 -1.77 2.23
CA ALA A 96 11.31 -1.64 3.63
C ALA A 96 12.20 -0.68 4.42
N LEU A 97 13.53 -0.79 4.28
CA LEU A 97 14.50 0.12 4.90
C LEU A 97 14.30 1.55 4.38
N ALA A 98 14.12 1.73 3.07
CA ALA A 98 13.88 3.04 2.50
C ALA A 98 12.59 3.68 3.03
N LEU A 99 11.51 2.92 3.19
CA LEU A 99 10.25 3.42 3.77
C LEU A 99 10.40 3.86 5.22
N ILE A 100 11.08 3.07 6.06
CA ILE A 100 11.31 3.41 7.47
C ILE A 100 12.14 4.70 7.58
N LEU A 101 13.23 4.79 6.80
CA LEU A 101 14.07 5.99 6.78
C LEU A 101 13.31 7.21 6.24
N THR A 102 12.44 7.02 5.25
CA THR A 102 11.59 8.08 4.71
C THR A 102 10.66 8.63 5.78
N PHE A 103 9.94 7.78 6.52
CA PHE A 103 9.08 8.24 7.60
C PHE A 103 9.85 8.94 8.71
N PHE A 104 11.05 8.45 9.05
CA PHE A 104 11.92 9.11 10.02
C PHE A 104 12.31 10.53 9.58
N ILE A 105 12.68 10.71 8.30
CA ILE A 105 13.07 12.02 7.75
C ILE A 105 11.88 12.98 7.64
N ILE A 106 10.69 12.47 7.31
CA ILE A 106 9.50 13.30 7.09
C ILE A 106 8.79 13.67 8.39
N SER A 107 8.93 12.88 9.47
CA SER A 107 8.30 13.13 10.78
C SER A 107 8.20 14.62 11.20
N PRO A 108 9.28 15.42 11.20
CA PRO A 108 9.19 16.84 11.58
C PRO A 108 8.43 17.71 10.57
N MET A 109 8.48 17.39 9.27
CA MET A 109 7.73 18.11 8.23
C MET A 109 6.24 17.77 8.30
N ALA A 110 5.90 16.51 8.57
CA ALA A 110 4.52 16.10 8.79
C ALA A 110 3.91 16.78 10.03
N ASN A 111 4.67 16.86 11.13
CA ASN A 111 4.24 17.58 12.33
C ASN A 111 4.06 19.08 12.07
N GLN A 112 5.02 19.72 11.36
CA GLN A 112 4.86 21.12 10.99
C GLN A 112 3.65 21.36 10.09
N ALA A 113 3.37 20.47 9.13
CA ALA A 113 2.20 20.59 8.27
C ALA A 113 0.88 20.46 9.06
N TYR A 114 0.85 19.55 10.05
CA TYR A 114 -0.30 19.37 10.94
C TYR A 114 -0.51 20.58 11.87
N GLU A 115 0.57 21.16 12.42
CA GLU A 115 0.49 22.32 13.31
C GLU A 115 0.20 23.65 12.56
N ASN A 116 0.69 23.80 11.32
CA ASN A 116 0.50 25.01 10.52
C ASN A 116 -0.85 25.08 9.76
N GLY A 117 -1.76 24.12 10.00
CA GLY A 117 -3.15 24.21 9.52
C GLY A 117 -3.39 23.66 8.11
N LEU A 118 -2.96 22.43 7.87
CA LEU A 118 -3.89 21.46 7.27
C LEU A 118 -4.95 21.07 8.29
#